data_AF-A0A9X6AD69-F1
#
_entry.id   AF-A0A9X6AD69-F1
#
_cell.length_a   1.000
_cell.length_b   1.000
_cell.length_c   1.000
_cell.angle_alpha   90.00
_cell.angle_beta   90.00
_cell.angle_gamma   90.00
#
_symmetry.space_group_name_H-M   'P 1'
#
loop_
_entity.id
_entity.type
_entity.pdbx_description
1 polymer ?
#
loop_
_entity_poly.entity_id
_entity_poly.type
_entity_poly.pdbx_seq_one_letter_code
_entity_poly.pdbx_strand_id
1 'polypeptide(L)'
;WASHEGAGPWAGYVAAAAEAGMVGALADWFAVTALFRHPLGLPIPHTAIIPTKKDQLGVSLGEFVGENFLSSDVVRQRLRAVGIGSRLGAWLAEPEHADRVTAELAAALRGALTVLRDSDVQAVVGEAITRRADAQEIAPGMGKMLEKIVADGGHKRVVDLVCIRAH
;
A
#
# COMPACT_ATOMS: atom_id res chain seq x y z
N TRP A 1 26.71 -57.38 23.55
CA TRP A 1 26.24 -58.69 24.04
C TRP A 1 26.74 -58.85 25.48
N ALA A 2 26.17 -58.08 26.41
CA ALA A 2 26.45 -58.23 27.84
C ALA A 2 25.28 -59.02 28.42
N SER A 3 25.54 -60.28 28.76
CA SER A 3 24.59 -61.21 29.35
C SER A 3 24.21 -60.72 30.75
N HIS A 4 22.95 -60.32 30.92
CA HIS A 4 22.34 -60.01 32.23
C HIS A 4 22.03 -61.31 32.98
N GLU A 5 23.06 -62.05 33.40
CA GLU A 5 22.88 -63.15 34.34
C GLU A 5 22.87 -62.57 35.77
N GLY A 6 21.69 -62.21 36.28
CA GLY A 6 21.52 -61.90 37.71
C GLY A 6 20.40 -60.91 38.06
N ALA A 7 19.86 -60.16 37.09
CA ALA A 7 18.77 -59.23 37.35
C ALA A 7 17.46 -59.89 36.90
N GLY A 8 16.58 -60.22 37.85
CA GLY A 8 15.32 -60.92 37.60
C GLY A 8 14.37 -60.20 36.63
N PRO A 9 13.17 -60.76 36.33
CA PRO A 9 12.26 -60.26 35.29
C PRO A 9 11.94 -58.75 35.36
N TRP A 10 12.00 -58.15 36.57
CA TRP A 10 11.81 -56.72 36.81
C TRP A 10 12.83 -55.82 36.11
N ALA A 11 14.05 -56.30 35.87
CA ALA A 11 15.11 -55.52 35.25
C ALA A 11 14.82 -55.21 33.76
N GLY A 12 14.15 -56.13 33.07
CA GLY A 12 13.67 -55.91 31.71
C GLY A 12 12.61 -54.80 31.64
N TYR A 13 11.70 -54.72 32.63
CA TYR A 13 10.70 -53.66 32.70
C TYR A 13 11.33 -52.29 32.97
N VAL A 14 12.33 -52.20 33.84
CA VAL A 14 13.06 -50.95 34.10
C VAL A 14 13.84 -50.51 32.86
N ALA A 15 14.50 -51.44 32.16
CA ALA A 15 15.19 -51.15 30.91
C ALA A 15 14.22 -50.61 29.84
N ALA A 16 13.08 -51.26 29.65
CA ALA A 16 12.06 -50.83 28.71
C ALA A 16 11.46 -49.45 29.09
N ALA A 17 11.23 -49.18 30.37
CA ALA A 17 10.76 -47.88 30.84
C ALA A 17 11.80 -46.78 30.62
N ALA A 18 13.09 -47.07 30.82
CA ALA A 18 14.18 -46.13 30.55
C ALA A 18 14.32 -45.84 29.05
N GLU A 19 14.21 -46.87 28.20
CA GLU A 19 14.23 -46.72 26.75
C GLU A 19 13.04 -45.89 26.25
N ALA A 20 11.83 -46.18 26.74
CA ALA A 20 10.63 -45.42 26.42
C ALA A 20 10.72 -43.96 26.89
N GLY A 21 11.24 -43.72 28.09
CA GLY A 21 11.42 -42.37 28.64
C GLY A 21 12.44 -41.54 27.84
N MET A 22 13.56 -42.15 27.45
CA MET A 22 14.57 -41.51 26.60
C MET A 22 14.00 -41.12 25.23
N VAL A 23 13.26 -42.04 24.58
CA VAL A 23 12.64 -41.77 23.28
C VAL A 23 11.55 -40.68 23.40
N GLY A 24 10.74 -40.73 24.47
CA GLY A 24 9.71 -39.73 24.73
C GLY A 24 10.29 -38.32 24.92
N ALA A 25 11.36 -38.19 25.71
CA ALA A 25 12.05 -36.92 25.90
C ALA A 25 12.63 -36.37 24.59
N LEU A 26 13.17 -37.23 23.73
CA LEU A 26 13.71 -36.84 22.43
C LEU A 26 12.61 -36.40 21.46
N ALA A 27 11.45 -37.05 21.50
CA ALA A 27 10.29 -36.70 20.68
C ALA A 27 9.70 -35.35 21.08
N ASP A 28 9.57 -35.07 22.38
CA ASP A 28 9.08 -33.77 22.87
C ASP A 28 10.01 -32.63 22.45
N TRP A 29 11.33 -32.81 22.63
CA TRP A 29 12.32 -31.85 22.16
C TRP A 29 12.24 -31.61 20.65
N PHE A 30 12.07 -32.68 19.87
CA PHE A 30 11.92 -32.59 18.42
C PHE A 30 10.64 -31.82 18.04
N ALA A 31 9.52 -32.07 18.70
CA ALA A 31 8.24 -31.42 18.41
C ALA A 31 8.30 -29.91 18.66
N VAL A 32 8.83 -29.48 19.82
CA VAL A 32 9.01 -28.05 20.13
C VAL A 32 9.99 -27.41 19.14
N THR A 33 11.10 -28.08 18.84
CA THR A 33 12.08 -27.58 17.89
C THR A 33 11.48 -27.43 16.51
N ALA A 34 10.76 -28.45 16.01
CA ALA A 34 10.08 -28.46 14.72
C ALA A 34 8.92 -27.45 14.63
N LEU A 35 8.37 -26.96 15.74
CA LEU A 35 7.39 -25.89 15.69
C LEU A 35 8.03 -24.55 15.30
N PHE A 36 9.24 -24.26 15.82
CA PHE A 36 9.88 -22.96 15.70
C PHE A 36 11.07 -22.91 14.73
N ARG A 37 11.74 -24.03 14.46
CA ARG A 37 12.99 -24.10 13.69
C ARG A 37 13.21 -25.49 13.08
N HIS A 38 14.25 -25.60 12.25
CA HIS A 38 14.68 -26.88 11.72
C HIS A 38 15.54 -27.64 12.74
N PRO A 39 15.17 -28.88 13.14
CA PRO A 39 15.99 -29.67 14.05
C PRO A 39 17.35 -29.95 13.41
N LEU A 40 18.42 -29.75 14.19
CA LEU A 40 19.82 -29.87 13.72
C LEU A 40 20.19 -28.97 12.52
N GLY A 41 19.37 -27.97 12.19
CA GLY A 41 19.60 -27.06 11.06
C GLY A 41 19.30 -27.68 9.68
N LEU A 42 18.74 -28.89 9.62
CA LEU A 42 18.43 -29.57 8.37
C LEU A 42 17.02 -29.20 7.89
N PRO A 43 16.82 -28.84 6.61
CA PRO A 43 15.51 -28.45 6.07
C PRO A 43 14.61 -29.67 5.86
N ILE A 44 14.17 -30.28 6.96
CA ILE A 44 13.25 -31.42 6.94
C ILE A 44 11.84 -30.88 6.60
N PRO A 45 11.13 -31.49 5.63
CA PRO A 45 9.77 -31.08 5.29
C PRO A 45 8.84 -31.20 6.51
N HIS A 46 7.88 -30.29 6.63
CA HIS A 46 6.92 -30.21 7.75
C HIS A 46 7.53 -29.88 9.13
N THR A 47 8.73 -29.29 9.17
CA THR A 47 9.32 -28.66 10.38
C THR A 47 9.40 -27.14 10.19
N ALA A 48 9.73 -26.39 11.24
CA ALA A 48 9.59 -24.93 11.32
C ALA A 48 8.17 -24.44 10.97
N ILE A 49 7.14 -25.10 11.50
CA ILE A 49 5.73 -24.85 11.13
C ILE A 49 5.30 -23.39 11.31
N ILE A 50 5.69 -22.74 12.42
CA ILE A 50 5.32 -21.35 12.69
C ILE A 50 5.98 -20.40 11.66
N PRO A 51 7.31 -20.42 11.46
CA PRO A 51 7.94 -19.63 10.41
C PRO A 51 7.34 -19.85 9.01
N THR A 52 7.05 -21.10 8.64
CA THR A 52 6.50 -21.45 7.32
C THR A 52 5.06 -20.95 7.15
N LYS A 53 4.25 -20.91 8.21
CA LYS A 53 2.84 -20.48 8.18
C LYS A 53 2.61 -19.10 8.78
N LYS A 54 3.66 -18.31 9.01
CA LYS A 54 3.59 -17.01 9.71
C LYS A 54 2.56 -16.05 9.10
N ASP A 55 2.46 -16.03 7.77
CA ASP A 55 1.60 -15.09 7.06
C ASP A 55 0.13 -15.48 7.20
N GLN A 56 -0.18 -16.79 7.11
CA GLN A 56 -1.52 -17.31 7.35
C GLN A 56 -1.96 -17.07 8.80
N LEU A 57 -1.08 -17.34 9.77
CA LEU A 57 -1.35 -17.08 11.18
C LEU A 57 -1.53 -15.59 11.46
N GLY A 58 -0.76 -14.73 10.79
CA GLY A 58 -0.87 -13.28 10.89
C GLY A 58 -2.21 -12.76 10.37
N VAL A 59 -2.70 -13.28 9.24
CA VAL A 59 -4.02 -12.94 8.69
C VAL A 59 -5.13 -13.34 9.67
N SER A 60 -5.15 -14.60 10.13
CA SER A 60 -6.19 -15.07 11.05
C SER A 60 -6.15 -14.36 12.40
N LEU A 61 -4.96 -14.03 12.92
CA LEU A 61 -4.84 -13.25 14.15
C LEU A 61 -5.31 -11.80 13.94
N GLY A 62 -5.00 -11.20 12.78
CA GLY A 62 -5.45 -9.86 12.41
C GLY A 62 -6.97 -9.78 12.31
N GLU A 63 -7.60 -10.77 11.67
CA GLU A 63 -9.05 -10.91 11.60
C GLU A 63 -9.67 -11.07 12.99
N PHE A 64 -9.13 -11.97 13.82
CA PHE A 64 -9.58 -12.16 15.19
C PHE A 64 -9.49 -10.87 16.02
N VAL A 65 -8.37 -10.15 15.96
CA VAL A 65 -8.20 -8.87 16.67
C VAL A 65 -9.16 -7.81 16.10
N GLY A 66 -9.34 -7.78 14.78
CA GLY A 66 -10.31 -6.95 14.09
C GLY A 66 -11.74 -7.14 14.60
N GLU A 67 -12.19 -8.38 14.65
CA GLU A 67 -13.55 -8.74 15.06
C GLU A 67 -13.78 -8.59 16.56
N ASN A 68 -12.80 -8.98 17.40
CA ASN A 68 -13.01 -9.06 18.84
C ASN A 68 -12.63 -7.76 19.58
N PHE A 69 -11.61 -7.03 19.11
CA PHE A 69 -11.12 -5.83 19.78
C PHE A 69 -11.40 -4.53 19.02
N LEU A 70 -11.49 -4.59 17.70
CA LEU A 70 -11.83 -3.43 16.85
C LEU A 70 -13.30 -3.42 16.41
N SER A 71 -14.16 -4.22 17.03
CA SER A 71 -15.61 -4.10 16.79
C SER A 71 -16.05 -2.66 17.07
N SER A 72 -16.88 -2.13 16.17
CA SER A 72 -17.35 -0.73 16.24
C SER A 72 -17.94 -0.40 17.60
N ASP A 73 -18.55 -1.38 18.27
CA ASP A 73 -19.10 -1.26 19.61
C ASP A 73 -18.03 -1.13 20.69
N VAL A 74 -16.97 -1.96 20.68
CA VAL A 74 -15.85 -1.88 21.64
C VAL A 74 -15.08 -0.56 21.47
N VAL A 75 -14.84 -0.15 20.22
CA VAL A 75 -14.16 1.11 19.90
C VAL A 75 -15.01 2.31 20.35
N ARG A 76 -16.31 2.30 20.07
CA ARG A 76 -17.25 3.36 20.53
C ARG A 76 -17.32 3.42 22.05
N GLN A 77 -17.34 2.28 22.74
CA GLN A 77 -17.38 2.22 24.20
C GLN A 77 -16.08 2.75 24.82
N ARG A 78 -14.91 2.40 24.27
CA ARG A 78 -13.60 2.94 24.68
C ARG A 78 -13.49 4.44 24.42
N LEU A 79 -13.90 4.92 23.24
CA LEU A 79 -13.90 6.35 22.90
C LEU A 79 -14.81 7.16 23.84
N ARG A 80 -15.97 6.63 24.19
CA ARG A 80 -16.86 7.22 25.21
C ARG A 80 -16.23 7.21 26.59
N ALA A 81 -15.57 6.12 26.99
CA ALA A 81 -14.93 6.00 28.29
C ALA A 81 -13.76 6.97 28.48
N VAL A 82 -12.97 7.25 27.43
CA VAL A 82 -11.85 8.21 27.50
C VAL A 82 -12.34 9.66 27.34
N GLY A 83 -13.59 9.87 26.89
CA GLY A 83 -14.19 11.21 26.77
C GLY A 83 -13.51 12.11 25.73
N ILE A 84 -12.81 11.52 24.75
CA ILE A 84 -12.08 12.28 23.73
C ILE A 84 -13.05 13.12 22.89
N GLY A 85 -14.21 12.54 22.54
CA GLY A 85 -15.24 13.25 21.78
C GLY A 85 -15.82 14.45 22.54
N SER A 86 -16.07 14.33 23.84
CA SER A 86 -16.59 15.45 24.65
C SER A 86 -15.52 16.53 24.88
N ARG A 87 -14.25 16.15 25.07
CA ARG A 87 -13.14 17.11 25.19
C ARG A 87 -12.86 17.86 23.89
N LEU A 88 -12.83 17.17 22.76
CA LEU A 88 -12.68 17.80 21.45
C LEU A 88 -13.88 18.68 21.11
N GLY A 89 -15.10 18.22 21.44
CA GLY A 89 -16.31 19.02 21.28
C GLY A 89 -16.30 20.28 22.14
N ALA A 90 -15.87 20.19 23.40
CA ALA A 90 -15.73 21.36 24.27
C ALA A 90 -14.64 22.33 23.77
N TRP A 91 -13.51 21.81 23.28
CA TRP A 91 -12.44 22.62 22.70
C TRP A 91 -12.88 23.31 21.41
N LEU A 92 -13.62 22.62 20.54
CA LEU A 92 -14.22 23.18 19.31
C LEU A 92 -15.41 24.11 19.58
N ALA A 93 -16.07 24.01 20.73
CA ALA A 93 -17.15 24.92 21.10
C ALA A 93 -16.65 26.34 21.44
N GLU A 94 -15.35 26.48 21.69
CA GLU A 94 -14.70 27.77 21.88
C GLU A 94 -14.53 28.46 20.51
N PRO A 95 -15.05 29.70 20.33
CA PRO A 95 -15.07 30.38 19.03
C PRO A 95 -13.69 30.53 18.39
N GLU A 96 -12.66 30.87 19.17
CA GLU A 96 -11.28 31.03 18.67
C GLU A 96 -10.72 29.76 18.04
N HIS A 97 -11.02 28.59 18.61
CA HIS A 97 -10.53 27.30 18.13
C HIS A 97 -11.30 26.84 16.89
N ALA A 98 -12.61 27.05 16.87
CA ALA A 98 -13.45 26.77 15.71
C ALA A 98 -13.04 27.59 14.49
N ASP A 99 -12.80 28.89 14.67
CA ASP A 99 -12.39 29.79 13.61
C ASP A 99 -11.02 29.41 13.05
N ARG A 100 -10.08 29.02 13.92
CA ARG A 100 -8.75 28.55 13.50
C ARG A 100 -8.84 27.26 12.69
N VAL A 101 -9.59 26.26 13.15
CA VAL A 101 -9.77 24.99 12.42
C VAL A 101 -10.45 25.23 11.07
N THR A 102 -11.45 26.12 11.04
CA THR A 102 -12.17 26.47 9.81
C THR A 102 -11.26 27.20 8.83
N ALA A 103 -10.41 28.12 9.29
CA ALA A 103 -9.46 28.82 8.45
C ALA A 103 -8.42 27.89 7.81
N GLU A 104 -7.87 26.97 8.60
CA GLU A 104 -6.90 25.95 8.15
C GLU A 104 -7.53 24.98 7.15
N LEU A 105 -8.74 24.49 7.43
CA LEU A 105 -9.48 23.62 6.50
C LEU A 105 -9.80 24.35 5.20
N ALA A 106 -10.22 25.60 5.27
CA ALA A 106 -10.49 26.41 4.09
C ALA A 106 -9.21 26.66 3.28
N ALA A 107 -8.06 26.85 3.94
CA ALA A 107 -6.78 26.99 3.26
C ALA A 107 -6.34 25.70 2.57
N ALA A 108 -6.47 24.55 3.25
CA ALA A 108 -6.17 23.24 2.69
C ALA A 108 -7.08 22.91 1.49
N LEU A 109 -8.38 23.16 1.61
CA LEU A 109 -9.35 22.97 0.52
C LEU A 109 -9.03 23.85 -0.68
N ARG A 110 -8.69 25.12 -0.46
CA ARG A 110 -8.25 26.01 -1.54
C ARG A 110 -6.97 25.48 -2.19
N GLY A 111 -5.99 25.05 -1.39
CA GLY A 111 -4.74 24.46 -1.89
C GLY A 111 -4.98 23.21 -2.75
N ALA A 112 -5.84 22.30 -2.29
CA ALA A 112 -6.21 21.10 -3.03
C ALA A 112 -6.93 21.46 -4.35
N LEU A 113 -7.87 22.40 -4.32
CA LEU A 113 -8.58 22.87 -5.52
C LEU A 113 -7.65 23.57 -6.52
N THR A 114 -6.64 24.31 -6.06
CA THR A 114 -5.64 24.93 -6.94
C THR A 114 -4.72 23.90 -7.58
N VAL A 115 -4.29 22.89 -6.82
CA VAL A 115 -3.44 21.81 -7.34
C VAL A 115 -4.19 21.01 -8.41
N LEU A 116 -5.43 20.57 -8.11
CA LEU A 116 -6.27 19.86 -9.08
C LEU A 116 -6.55 20.69 -10.35
N ARG A 117 -6.61 22.02 -10.23
CA ARG A 117 -6.77 22.93 -11.39
C ARG A 117 -5.49 23.10 -12.21
N ASP A 118 -4.31 22.98 -11.62
CA ASP A 118 -3.05 23.21 -12.35
C ASP A 118 -2.45 21.92 -12.90
N SER A 119 -2.39 20.86 -12.09
CA SER A 119 -1.68 19.62 -12.46
C SER A 119 -2.41 18.82 -13.54
N ASP A 120 -3.74 18.85 -13.54
CA ASP A 120 -4.53 17.94 -14.37
C ASP A 120 -5.16 18.67 -15.57
N VAL A 121 -5.48 19.97 -15.42
CA VAL A 121 -6.16 20.73 -16.48
C VAL A 121 -5.22 21.04 -17.65
N GLN A 122 -3.95 21.38 -17.42
CA GLN A 122 -3.02 21.64 -18.53
C GLN A 122 -2.78 20.40 -19.40
N ALA A 123 -2.61 19.23 -18.77
CA ALA A 123 -2.40 17.97 -19.49
C ALA A 123 -3.67 17.56 -20.26
N VAL A 124 -4.84 17.63 -19.63
CA VAL A 124 -6.12 17.23 -20.25
C VAL A 124 -6.55 18.20 -21.34
N VAL A 125 -6.41 19.51 -21.14
CA VAL A 125 -6.73 20.52 -22.16
C VAL A 125 -5.75 20.44 -23.32
N GLY A 126 -4.46 20.28 -23.05
CA GLY A 126 -3.45 20.05 -24.08
C GLY A 126 -3.78 18.83 -24.92
N GLU A 127 -4.01 17.69 -24.29
CA GLU A 127 -4.33 16.44 -24.99
C GLU A 127 -5.67 16.51 -25.76
N ALA A 128 -6.68 17.19 -25.21
CA ALA A 128 -7.96 17.40 -25.90
C ALA A 128 -7.80 18.32 -27.14
N ILE A 129 -6.99 19.37 -27.06
CA ILE A 129 -6.70 20.25 -28.19
C ILE A 129 -5.93 19.51 -29.26
N THR A 130 -4.86 18.79 -28.90
CA THR A 130 -4.04 18.03 -29.87
C THR A 130 -4.87 16.93 -30.54
N ARG A 131 -5.68 16.20 -29.77
CA ARG A 131 -6.60 15.18 -30.29
C ARG A 131 -7.66 15.76 -31.23
N ARG A 132 -8.16 16.97 -30.95
CA ARG A 132 -9.11 17.68 -31.84
C ARG A 132 -8.42 18.21 -33.09
N ALA A 133 -7.17 18.66 -32.97
CA ALA A 133 -6.34 19.16 -34.07
C ALA A 133 -5.83 18.05 -34.98
N ASP A 134 -5.61 16.84 -34.48
CA ASP A 134 -5.30 15.66 -35.30
C ASP A 134 -6.56 15.05 -35.93
N ALA A 135 -7.70 15.11 -35.24
CA ALA A 135 -8.98 14.59 -35.75
C ALA A 135 -9.60 15.46 -36.86
N GLN A 136 -9.18 16.72 -36.98
CA GLN A 136 -9.46 17.54 -38.15
C GLN A 136 -8.14 17.78 -38.85
N GLU A 137 -7.89 17.17 -40.01
CA GLU A 137 -6.78 17.52 -40.87
C GLU A 137 -6.94 18.99 -41.31
N ILE A 138 -6.49 19.94 -40.47
CA ILE A 138 -6.46 21.38 -40.78
C ILE A 138 -5.32 21.67 -41.77
N ALA A 139 -4.32 20.78 -41.82
CA ALA A 139 -3.12 20.88 -42.64
C ALA A 139 -3.37 21.05 -44.15
N PRO A 140 -4.27 20.31 -44.82
CA PRO A 140 -4.52 20.48 -46.25
C PRO A 140 -5.26 21.79 -46.56
N GLY A 141 -6.14 22.24 -45.66
CA GLY A 141 -6.92 23.47 -45.81
C GLY A 141 -6.07 24.73 -45.68
N MET A 142 -5.23 24.79 -44.63
CA MET A 142 -4.27 25.87 -44.46
C MET A 142 -3.17 25.84 -45.52
N GLY A 143 -2.70 24.64 -45.91
CA GLY A 143 -1.73 24.47 -46.99
C GLY A 143 -2.22 25.01 -48.32
N LYS A 144 -3.46 24.67 -48.73
CA LYS A 144 -4.06 25.19 -49.96
C LYS A 144 -4.30 26.70 -49.92
N MET A 145 -4.62 27.26 -48.77
CA MET A 145 -4.80 28.71 -48.62
C MET A 145 -3.47 29.46 -48.70
N LEU A 146 -2.42 28.95 -48.06
CA LEU A 146 -1.05 29.45 -48.18
C LEU A 146 -0.53 29.33 -49.60
N GLU A 147 -0.71 28.18 -50.24
CA GLU A 147 -0.33 27.94 -51.63
C GLU A 147 -1.08 28.86 -52.59
N LYS A 148 -2.37 29.14 -52.34
CA LYS A 148 -3.15 30.10 -53.15
C LYS A 148 -2.67 31.55 -52.97
N ILE A 149 -2.33 31.97 -51.76
CA ILE A 149 -1.76 33.31 -51.49
C ILE A 149 -0.37 33.45 -52.14
N VAL A 150 0.39 32.35 -52.19
CA VAL A 150 1.69 32.26 -52.88
C VAL A 150 1.53 32.08 -54.40
N ALA A 151 0.43 31.55 -54.91
CA ALA A 151 0.18 31.50 -56.35
C ALA A 151 -0.34 32.85 -56.88
N ASP A 152 -1.19 33.53 -56.11
CA ASP A 152 -1.80 34.83 -56.44
C ASP A 152 -0.84 36.03 -56.29
N GLY A 153 0.46 35.80 -56.08
CA GLY A 153 1.46 36.87 -56.09
C GLY A 153 1.50 37.74 -54.82
N GLY A 154 0.87 37.35 -53.71
CA GLY A 154 0.82 38.15 -52.48
C GLY A 154 2.20 38.49 -51.88
N HIS A 155 3.18 37.63 -52.13
CA HIS A 155 4.58 37.78 -51.74
C HIS A 155 5.30 38.86 -52.56
N LYS A 156 4.84 39.23 -53.77
CA LYS A 156 5.40 40.38 -54.50
C LYS A 156 5.09 41.71 -53.83
N ARG A 157 3.90 41.87 -53.21
CA ARG A 157 3.53 43.09 -52.46
C ARG A 157 4.35 43.26 -51.17
N VAL A 158 4.68 42.16 -50.51
CA VAL A 158 5.50 42.19 -49.29
C VAL A 158 6.97 42.43 -49.64
N VAL A 159 7.48 41.80 -50.71
CA VAL A 159 8.86 42.02 -51.19
C VAL A 159 9.05 43.43 -51.76
N ASP A 160 8.07 43.99 -52.49
CA ASP A 160 8.12 45.38 -52.95
C ASP A 160 8.11 46.38 -51.79
N LEU A 161 7.31 46.14 -50.74
CA LEU A 161 7.32 46.99 -49.54
C LEU A 161 8.66 46.95 -48.78
N VAL A 162 9.35 45.81 -48.80
CA VAL A 162 10.67 45.67 -48.17
C VAL A 162 11.77 46.28 -49.04
N CYS A 163 11.70 46.15 -50.37
CA CYS A 163 12.66 46.75 -51.31
C CYS A 163 12.52 48.28 -51.37
N ILE A 164 11.31 48.85 -51.30
CA ILE A 164 11.08 50.30 -51.28
C ILE A 164 11.54 50.93 -49.94
N ARG A 165 11.62 50.15 -48.86
CA ARG A 165 12.13 50.60 -47.55
C ARG A 165 13.66 50.59 -47.46
N ALA A 166 14.34 49.94 -48.41
CA ALA A 166 15.79 49.71 -48.42
C ALA A 166 16.56 50.60 -49.42
N HIS A 167 15.89 51.54 -50.09
CA HIS A 167 16.49 52.62 -50.88
C HIS A 167 16.04 53.98 -50.34
#